data_AF-A0A2U0S641-F1
#
_entry.id   AF-A0A2U0S641-F1
#
_cell.length_a   1.000
_cell.length_b   1.000
_cell.length_c   1.000
_cell.angle_alpha   90.00
_cell.angle_beta   90.00
_cell.angle_gamma   90.00
#
_symmetry.space_group_name_H-M   'P 1'
#
loop_
_entity.id
_entity.type
_entity.pdbx_description
1 polymer ?
#
loop_
_entity_poly.entity_id
_entity_poly.type
_entity_poly.pdbx_seq_one_letter_code
_entity_poly.pdbx_strand_id
1 'polypeptide(L)'
;MKPSLKLSIIALLALGLGVAYASPMLLTPVNVQPFPVVPEGDKAEFGVDIVYASFNPVEWQSKVPEYAENGSIVYNTYPAVNVTYNVVLNVTNLSDQPATIYEFAFTAAEDLSVKQSILGGTLYDRGLVETPVDESRLVSHFGDIVDGVYLDGEWVNITWIPEGRWIGNTWQSMPYPQCLIALMQVYCNEYEGFFPGPLTPDDVANFSADHSLNSAIPDLPANASEIGIWFEGVPIAEYYDRTGNPVITVMYINGTWVDVTGRVTVDKTQPFMVASGLLLNDVLTVGAQPYENIYNPNDGPITALPHWSAGIGVGRTYSWLPFSSSGPETFNNTWAPGESRLIMFNNTQMFIISLGTSGEGIDALQTGTIKLYASVSNYIDNWPVNGTYYNTASTTVQVAQLQLEKTSNGYIYNTILADNQMFQQGNSRIEVIISTED
;
A
#
# COMPACT_ATOMS: atom_id res chain seq x y z
N MET A 1 -0.59 -73.91 -4.78
CA MET A 1 0.18 -72.69 -5.11
C MET A 1 1.67 -72.98 -4.99
N LYS A 2 2.49 -72.65 -6.00
CA LYS A 2 3.94 -72.94 -5.96
C LYS A 2 4.62 -72.15 -4.81
N PRO A 3 5.64 -72.71 -4.13
CA PRO A 3 6.34 -72.04 -3.03
C PRO A 3 6.90 -70.66 -3.40
N SER A 4 7.35 -70.49 -4.65
CA SER A 4 7.83 -69.21 -5.18
C SER A 4 6.76 -68.12 -5.18
N LEU A 5 5.51 -68.45 -5.55
CA LEU A 5 4.41 -67.49 -5.57
C LEU A 5 4.00 -67.06 -4.14
N LYS A 6 4.11 -67.96 -3.16
CA LYS A 6 3.88 -67.62 -1.74
C LYS A 6 4.90 -66.60 -1.24
N LEU A 7 6.17 -66.81 -1.57
CA LEU A 7 7.26 -65.89 -1.21
C LEU A 7 7.11 -64.51 -1.87
N SER A 8 6.73 -64.45 -3.15
CA SER A 8 6.50 -63.18 -3.83
C SER A 8 5.32 -62.40 -3.25
N ILE A 9 4.22 -63.07 -2.88
CA ILE A 9 3.07 -62.41 -2.26
C ILE A 9 3.42 -61.88 -0.86
N ILE A 10 4.18 -62.65 -0.06
CA ILE A 10 4.65 -62.20 1.26
C ILE A 10 5.59 -61.00 1.12
N ALA A 11 6.49 -60.99 0.13
CA ALA A 11 7.39 -59.87 -0.12
C ALA A 11 6.63 -58.60 -0.57
N LEU A 12 5.63 -58.73 -1.45
CA LEU A 12 4.77 -57.62 -1.87
C LEU A 12 3.95 -57.06 -0.71
N LEU A 13 3.41 -57.92 0.16
CA LEU A 13 2.68 -57.49 1.35
C LEU A 13 3.61 -56.82 2.37
N ALA A 14 4.82 -57.34 2.56
CA ALA A 14 5.82 -56.73 3.44
C ALA A 14 6.30 -55.37 2.91
N LEU A 15 6.50 -55.23 1.60
CA LEU A 15 6.85 -53.95 0.97
C LEU A 15 5.68 -52.97 1.07
N GLY A 16 4.44 -53.41 0.79
CA GLY A 16 3.25 -52.58 0.89
C GLY A 16 2.98 -52.10 2.32
N LEU A 17 3.14 -52.99 3.32
CA LEU A 17 3.06 -52.63 4.74
C LEU A 17 4.21 -51.73 5.16
N GLY A 18 5.43 -51.98 4.65
CA GLY A 18 6.61 -51.15 4.91
C GLY A 18 6.44 -49.73 4.37
N VAL A 19 5.95 -49.58 3.14
CA VAL A 19 5.61 -48.27 2.56
C VAL A 19 4.46 -47.64 3.34
N ALA A 20 3.38 -48.36 3.62
CA ALA A 20 2.24 -47.81 4.36
C ALA A 20 2.58 -47.37 5.80
N TYR A 21 3.53 -48.04 6.47
CA TYR A 21 4.01 -47.64 7.79
C TYR A 21 5.12 -46.57 7.76
N ALA A 22 5.95 -46.55 6.71
CA ALA A 22 7.00 -45.55 6.54
C ALA A 22 6.45 -44.23 5.98
N SER A 23 5.39 -44.26 5.16
CA SER A 23 4.81 -43.05 4.55
C SER A 23 4.37 -42.02 5.60
N PRO A 24 3.71 -42.36 6.72
CA PRO A 24 3.41 -41.39 7.79
C PRO A 24 4.64 -40.90 8.56
N MET A 25 5.77 -41.63 8.55
CA MET A 25 7.02 -41.20 9.21
C MET A 25 7.94 -40.39 8.29
N LEU A 26 7.81 -40.57 6.97
CA LEU A 26 8.45 -39.74 5.94
C LEU A 26 7.65 -38.45 5.67
N LEU A 27 6.37 -38.46 6.03
CA LEU A 27 5.48 -37.31 6.05
C LEU A 27 5.17 -36.95 7.50
N THR A 28 6.19 -36.68 8.33
CA THR A 28 5.93 -35.76 9.44
C THR A 28 5.38 -34.50 8.78
N PRO A 29 4.11 -34.12 9.02
CA PRO A 29 3.56 -32.93 8.41
C PRO A 29 4.52 -31.82 8.77
N VAL A 30 5.08 -31.21 7.73
CA VAL A 30 5.87 -30.00 7.89
C VAL A 30 5.04 -29.09 8.78
N ASN A 31 5.61 -28.60 9.87
CA ASN A 31 4.91 -27.70 10.78
C ASN A 31 4.77 -26.34 10.09
N VAL A 32 3.83 -26.25 9.15
CA VAL A 32 3.53 -25.04 8.41
C VAL A 32 2.78 -24.11 9.36
N GLN A 33 3.37 -22.96 9.62
CA GLN A 33 2.69 -21.86 10.30
C GLN A 33 1.58 -21.37 9.35
N PRO A 34 0.31 -21.39 9.77
CA PRO A 34 -0.77 -20.96 8.90
C PRO A 34 -0.59 -19.48 8.56
N PHE A 35 -0.91 -19.13 7.31
CA PHE A 35 -1.12 -17.74 6.96
C PHE A 35 -2.38 -17.34 7.73
N PRO A 36 -2.41 -16.19 8.41
CA PRO A 36 -3.66 -15.66 8.92
C PRO A 36 -4.56 -15.24 7.76
N VAL A 37 -5.22 -16.20 7.11
CA VAL A 37 -6.25 -15.94 6.10
C VAL A 37 -7.53 -15.64 6.85
N VAL A 38 -8.00 -14.41 6.68
CA VAL A 38 -9.38 -14.07 7.01
C VAL A 38 -10.22 -14.46 5.79
N PRO A 39 -11.19 -15.40 5.91
CA PRO A 39 -12.05 -15.75 4.78
C PRO A 39 -12.70 -14.51 4.19
N GLU A 40 -12.81 -14.42 2.87
CA GLU A 40 -13.47 -13.29 2.22
C GLU A 40 -14.95 -13.25 2.60
N GLY A 41 -15.43 -12.06 3.00
CA GLY A 41 -16.85 -11.81 3.27
C GLY A 41 -17.49 -10.93 2.21
N ASP A 42 -18.75 -10.59 2.44
CA ASP A 42 -19.43 -9.57 1.63
C ASP A 42 -18.70 -8.23 1.75
N LYS A 43 -18.53 -7.54 0.62
CA LYS A 43 -17.87 -6.24 0.53
C LYS A 43 -18.89 -5.19 0.13
N ALA A 44 -18.85 -4.03 0.77
CA ALA A 44 -19.74 -2.94 0.39
C ALA A 44 -19.23 -2.25 -0.88
N GLU A 45 -20.13 -1.99 -1.81
CA GLU A 45 -19.86 -1.18 -2.98
C GLU A 45 -20.13 0.29 -2.66
N PHE A 46 -19.18 1.16 -2.95
CA PHE A 46 -19.34 2.61 -2.83
C PHE A 46 -19.21 3.29 -4.19
N GLY A 47 -19.84 4.45 -4.32
CA GLY A 47 -19.56 5.44 -5.35
C GLY A 47 -18.83 6.62 -4.73
N VAL A 48 -17.81 7.13 -5.43
CA VAL A 48 -17.09 8.36 -5.05
C VAL A 48 -17.01 9.28 -6.25
N ASP A 49 -17.54 10.49 -6.10
CA ASP A 49 -17.57 11.51 -7.14
C ASP A 49 -16.96 12.82 -6.67
N ILE A 50 -16.00 13.37 -7.41
CA ILE A 50 -15.49 14.73 -7.19
C ILE A 50 -16.50 15.71 -7.79
N VAL A 51 -17.25 16.39 -6.93
CA VAL A 51 -18.35 17.29 -7.34
C VAL A 51 -17.96 18.77 -7.25
N TYR A 52 -16.85 19.06 -6.55
CA TYR A 52 -16.29 20.40 -6.43
C TYR A 52 -14.80 20.33 -6.15
N ALA A 53 -14.03 21.23 -6.76
CA ALA A 53 -12.62 21.44 -6.44
C ALA A 53 -12.26 22.90 -6.64
N SER A 54 -11.64 23.53 -5.65
CA SER A 54 -11.08 24.87 -5.76
C SER A 54 -9.63 24.88 -5.32
N PHE A 55 -8.79 25.61 -6.06
CA PHE A 55 -7.36 25.78 -5.77
C PHE A 55 -7.01 27.26 -5.88
N ASN A 56 -6.53 27.85 -4.80
CA ASN A 56 -6.11 29.24 -4.73
C ASN A 56 -4.60 29.32 -4.47
N PRO A 57 -3.77 29.33 -5.52
CA PRO A 57 -2.33 29.52 -5.38
C PRO A 57 -2.01 30.98 -5.05
N VAL A 58 -1.28 31.22 -3.98
CA VAL A 58 -0.78 32.52 -3.55
C VAL A 58 0.74 32.47 -3.49
N GLU A 59 1.39 33.30 -4.30
CA GLU A 59 2.85 33.47 -4.27
C GLU A 59 3.29 34.07 -2.91
N TRP A 60 4.38 33.53 -2.38
CA TRP A 60 4.94 33.88 -1.09
C TRP A 60 6.47 33.72 -1.09
N GLN A 61 7.14 34.11 -0.01
CA GLN A 61 8.56 33.89 0.20
C GLN A 61 8.81 33.09 1.49
N SER A 62 9.35 31.88 1.37
CA SER A 62 9.69 31.04 2.53
C SER A 62 11.12 31.33 3.01
N LYS A 63 11.32 31.42 4.32
CA LYS A 63 12.66 31.50 4.92
C LYS A 63 13.05 30.14 5.45
N VAL A 64 14.05 29.51 4.83
CA VAL A 64 14.53 28.18 5.21
C VAL A 64 15.88 28.32 5.93
N PRO A 65 16.04 27.72 7.13
CA PRO A 65 17.33 27.67 7.79
C PRO A 65 18.24 26.67 7.08
N GLU A 66 19.46 27.09 6.79
CA GLU A 66 20.52 26.27 6.20
C GLU A 66 21.79 26.36 7.04
N TYR A 67 22.54 25.27 7.10
CA TYR A 67 23.81 25.23 7.83
C TYR A 67 24.95 25.61 6.88
N ALA A 68 25.64 26.71 7.19
CA ALA A 68 26.88 27.06 6.53
C ALA A 68 28.01 26.09 6.91
N GLU A 69 29.10 26.07 6.15
CA GLU A 69 30.27 25.18 6.39
C GLU A 69 30.85 25.29 7.81
N ASN A 70 30.69 26.45 8.46
CA ASN A 70 31.13 26.70 9.83
C ASN A 70 30.12 26.25 10.90
N GLY A 71 29.03 25.59 10.52
CA GLY A 71 27.95 25.14 11.40
C GLY A 71 26.95 26.22 11.83
N SER A 72 27.09 27.47 11.36
CA SER A 72 26.12 28.54 11.64
C SER A 72 24.86 28.40 10.81
N ILE A 73 23.71 28.79 11.38
CA ILE A 73 22.42 28.80 10.68
C ILE A 73 22.30 30.12 9.90
N VAL A 74 22.16 30.02 8.58
CA VAL A 74 21.84 31.12 7.66
C VAL A 74 20.40 30.93 7.18
N TYR A 75 19.63 32.00 7.09
CA TYR A 75 18.26 31.94 6.58
C TYR A 75 18.24 32.41 5.13
N ASN A 76 18.03 31.47 4.21
CA ASN A 76 17.84 31.78 2.80
C ASN A 76 16.36 31.98 2.50
N THR A 77 16.07 32.92 1.59
CA THR A 77 14.69 33.24 1.20
C THR A 77 14.44 32.67 -0.18
N TYR A 78 13.37 31.89 -0.30
CA TYR A 78 13.04 31.14 -1.50
C TYR A 78 11.63 31.49 -2.00
N PRO A 79 11.42 31.59 -3.33
CA PRO A 79 10.08 31.66 -3.89
C PRO A 79 9.26 30.44 -3.44
N ALA A 80 8.06 30.69 -2.96
CA ALA A 80 7.15 29.66 -2.50
C ALA A 80 5.73 29.95 -2.98
N VAL A 81 4.90 28.91 -3.05
CA VAL A 81 3.47 29.05 -3.33
C VAL A 81 2.71 28.35 -2.23
N ASN A 82 1.74 29.05 -1.64
CA ASN A 82 0.74 28.43 -0.79
C ASN A 82 -0.50 28.15 -1.64
N VAL A 83 -0.90 26.89 -1.74
CA VAL A 83 -2.14 26.50 -2.41
C VAL A 83 -3.16 26.18 -1.35
N THR A 84 -4.12 27.10 -1.14
CA THR A 84 -5.32 26.80 -0.37
C THR A 84 -6.29 26.05 -1.25
N TYR A 85 -6.75 24.88 -0.81
CA TYR A 85 -7.68 24.06 -1.57
C TYR A 85 -8.94 23.73 -0.78
N ASN A 86 -10.04 23.54 -1.52
CA ASN A 86 -11.29 22.99 -1.03
C ASN A 86 -11.80 21.99 -2.06
N VAL A 87 -11.87 20.71 -1.71
CA VAL A 87 -12.37 19.64 -2.58
C VAL A 87 -13.52 18.96 -1.87
N VAL A 88 -14.60 18.69 -2.59
CA VAL A 88 -15.76 17.99 -2.04
C VAL A 88 -16.03 16.74 -2.86
N LEU A 89 -16.07 15.61 -2.17
CA LEU A 89 -16.47 14.32 -2.68
C LEU A 89 -17.94 14.06 -2.33
N ASN A 90 -18.73 13.57 -3.28
CA ASN A 90 -19.99 12.91 -3.00
C ASN A 90 -19.72 11.42 -2.84
N VAL A 91 -19.94 10.89 -1.63
CA VAL A 91 -19.67 9.51 -1.28
C VAL A 91 -20.98 8.79 -0.99
N THR A 92 -21.27 7.76 -1.78
CA THR A 92 -22.54 7.02 -1.73
C THR A 92 -22.31 5.56 -1.42
N ASN A 93 -23.01 5.00 -0.44
CA ASN A 93 -23.04 3.55 -0.24
C ASN A 93 -24.04 2.94 -1.22
N LEU A 94 -23.54 2.19 -2.20
CA LEU A 94 -24.34 1.53 -3.25
C LEU A 94 -24.77 0.11 -2.86
N SER A 95 -24.24 -0.41 -1.75
CA SER A 95 -24.62 -1.72 -1.22
C SER A 95 -25.97 -1.70 -0.50
N ASP A 96 -26.52 -2.88 -0.25
CA ASP A 96 -27.73 -3.10 0.54
C ASP A 96 -27.45 -3.27 2.04
N GLN A 97 -26.18 -3.13 2.46
CA GLN A 97 -25.75 -3.26 3.85
C GLN A 97 -25.13 -1.96 4.38
N PRO A 98 -25.28 -1.65 5.68
CA PRO A 98 -24.52 -0.58 6.30
C PRO A 98 -23.02 -0.86 6.21
N ALA A 99 -22.22 0.17 5.96
CA ALA A 99 -20.78 0.03 5.86
C ALA A 99 -20.06 1.21 6.52
N THR A 100 -18.89 0.93 7.08
CA THR A 100 -18.07 1.88 7.79
C THR A 100 -16.88 2.28 6.93
N ILE A 101 -16.69 3.58 6.73
CA ILE A 101 -15.51 4.13 6.06
C ILE A 101 -14.43 4.34 7.11
N TYR A 102 -13.20 3.91 6.82
CA TYR A 102 -12.04 4.17 7.68
C TYR A 102 -11.07 5.18 7.06
N GLU A 103 -11.09 5.34 5.73
CA GLU A 103 -10.18 6.24 5.02
C GLU A 103 -10.83 6.87 3.79
N PHE A 104 -10.58 8.16 3.62
CA PHE A 104 -10.74 8.86 2.35
C PHE A 104 -9.36 9.31 1.86
N ALA A 105 -9.09 9.21 0.57
CA ALA A 105 -7.89 9.79 -0.03
C ALA A 105 -8.25 10.67 -1.23
N PHE A 106 -7.45 11.70 -1.44
CA PHE A 106 -7.58 12.59 -2.57
C PHE A 106 -6.20 13.02 -3.09
N THR A 107 -6.03 13.01 -4.39
CA THR A 107 -4.80 13.45 -5.06
C THR A 107 -5.16 14.34 -6.25
N ALA A 108 -4.39 15.41 -6.45
CA ALA A 108 -4.45 16.26 -7.63
C ALA A 108 -3.06 16.35 -8.26
N ALA A 109 -2.96 16.11 -9.57
CA ALA A 109 -1.70 16.10 -10.30
C ALA A 109 -1.89 16.50 -11.77
N GLU A 110 -0.80 16.90 -12.42
CA GLU A 110 -0.77 17.15 -13.87
C GLU A 110 -1.12 15.88 -14.64
N ASP A 111 -0.39 14.80 -14.35
CA ASP A 111 -0.67 13.47 -14.86
C ASP A 111 -0.96 12.50 -13.71
N LEU A 112 -1.88 11.59 -13.99
CA LEU A 112 -2.35 10.57 -13.07
C LEU A 112 -2.84 9.37 -13.85
N SER A 113 -2.43 8.18 -13.42
CA SER A 113 -2.93 6.91 -13.91
C SER A 113 -3.13 5.93 -12.77
N VAL A 114 -4.11 5.03 -12.90
CA VAL A 114 -4.30 3.90 -11.98
C VAL A 114 -4.04 2.63 -12.77
N LYS A 115 -3.05 1.87 -12.30
CA LYS A 115 -2.65 0.56 -12.85
C LYS A 115 -3.13 -0.54 -11.89
N GLN A 116 -3.09 -1.77 -12.36
CA GLN A 116 -3.27 -2.95 -11.50
C GLN A 116 -1.89 -3.41 -11.03
N SER A 117 -1.81 -3.77 -9.76
CA SER A 117 -0.59 -4.18 -9.05
C SER A 117 -0.92 -5.38 -8.16
N ILE A 118 0.04 -6.26 -7.88
CA ILE A 118 -0.19 -7.36 -6.93
C ILE A 118 -0.43 -6.77 -5.53
N LEU A 119 0.32 -5.74 -5.17
CA LEU A 119 0.35 -5.14 -3.85
C LEU A 119 -0.47 -3.83 -3.73
N GLY A 120 -0.88 -3.26 -4.86
CA GLY A 120 -1.52 -1.94 -4.89
C GLY A 120 -0.55 -0.81 -4.57
N GLY A 121 -1.08 0.30 -4.04
CA GLY A 121 -0.28 1.39 -3.46
C GLY A 121 -0.32 2.70 -4.24
N THR A 122 0.64 3.58 -3.97
CA THR A 122 0.74 4.87 -4.66
C THR A 122 2.17 5.35 -4.85
N LEU A 123 2.45 5.81 -6.06
CA LEU A 123 3.70 6.40 -6.49
C LEU A 123 3.53 7.86 -6.89
N TYR A 124 4.36 8.71 -6.32
CA TYR A 124 4.40 10.14 -6.63
C TYR A 124 5.77 10.49 -7.21
N ASP A 125 5.82 10.87 -8.48
CA ASP A 125 6.98 11.56 -9.02
C ASP A 125 6.93 13.04 -8.59
N ARG A 126 7.93 13.48 -7.83
CA ARG A 126 8.00 14.86 -7.29
C ARG A 126 8.80 15.81 -8.18
N GLY A 127 9.09 15.42 -9.42
CA GLY A 127 10.02 16.14 -10.25
C GLY A 127 11.44 16.01 -9.72
N LEU A 128 12.40 16.24 -10.60
CA LEU A 128 13.82 16.02 -10.38
C LEU A 128 14.33 16.69 -9.10
N VAL A 129 14.78 15.91 -8.12
CA VAL A 129 15.90 16.38 -7.30
C VAL A 129 17.09 16.43 -8.25
N GLU A 130 17.42 17.62 -8.78
CA GLU A 130 18.51 17.86 -9.75
C GLU A 130 19.93 17.53 -9.20
N THR A 131 20.05 16.76 -8.13
CA THR A 131 21.33 16.14 -7.77
C THR A 131 21.52 14.89 -8.61
N PRO A 132 22.74 14.61 -9.12
CA PRO A 132 23.05 13.37 -9.81
C PRO A 132 23.08 12.24 -8.78
N VAL A 133 21.91 11.82 -8.34
CA VAL A 133 21.72 10.59 -7.60
C VAL A 133 21.42 9.55 -8.67
N ASP A 134 22.30 8.58 -8.78
CA ASP A 134 22.22 7.41 -9.67
C ASP A 134 20.77 6.98 -9.92
N GLU A 135 20.32 6.92 -11.18
CA GLU A 135 18.91 6.70 -11.55
C GLU A 135 18.34 5.39 -10.97
N SER A 136 19.22 4.44 -10.62
CA SER A 136 18.91 3.21 -9.88
C SER A 136 18.35 3.42 -8.47
N ARG A 137 18.55 4.60 -7.87
CA ARG A 137 18.13 4.96 -6.50
C ARG A 137 16.72 5.56 -6.42
N LEU A 138 16.04 5.74 -7.55
CA LEU A 138 14.70 6.35 -7.63
C LEU A 138 13.57 5.32 -7.81
N VAL A 139 13.83 4.05 -7.55
CA VAL A 139 12.82 3.00 -7.67
C VAL A 139 11.96 2.99 -6.43
N SER A 140 10.66 3.10 -6.64
CA SER A 140 9.69 2.93 -5.55
C SER A 140 9.33 1.47 -5.43
N HIS A 141 9.19 0.99 -4.20
CA HIS A 141 8.88 -0.40 -3.94
C HIS A 141 7.63 -0.51 -3.05
N PHE A 142 6.95 -1.64 -3.21
CA PHE A 142 5.93 -2.11 -2.30
C PHE A 142 6.32 -3.53 -1.94
N GLY A 143 6.31 -3.88 -0.67
CA GLY A 143 6.55 -5.22 -0.19
C GLY A 143 5.43 -5.65 0.74
N ASP A 144 4.84 -6.81 0.49
CA ASP A 144 3.87 -7.42 1.39
C ASP A 144 3.90 -8.96 1.31
N ILE A 145 3.00 -9.61 2.03
CA ILE A 145 2.76 -11.05 1.97
C ILE A 145 1.36 -11.29 1.41
N VAL A 146 1.27 -12.08 0.35
CA VAL A 146 0.00 -12.51 -0.26
C VAL A 146 -0.32 -13.97 0.11
N ASP A 147 -1.59 -14.37 0.06
CA ASP A 147 -2.03 -15.75 0.37
C ASP A 147 -1.34 -16.78 -0.53
N GLY A 148 -1.19 -16.45 -1.81
CA GLY A 148 -0.41 -17.23 -2.74
C GLY A 148 -0.32 -16.57 -4.11
N VAL A 149 0.45 -17.19 -4.98
CA VAL A 149 0.69 -16.75 -6.35
C VAL A 149 0.64 -17.94 -7.30
N TYR A 150 0.30 -17.70 -8.56
CA TYR A 150 0.62 -18.65 -9.63
C TYR A 150 1.99 -18.30 -10.18
N LEU A 151 2.99 -19.12 -9.88
CA LEU A 151 4.33 -19.02 -10.44
C LEU A 151 4.45 -19.99 -11.61
N ASP A 152 4.67 -19.48 -12.82
CA ASP A 152 4.74 -20.28 -14.05
C ASP A 152 3.49 -21.17 -14.26
N GLY A 153 2.34 -20.73 -13.76
CA GLY A 153 1.05 -21.45 -13.82
C GLY A 153 0.80 -22.44 -12.67
N GLU A 154 1.75 -22.62 -11.75
CA GLU A 154 1.60 -23.47 -10.57
C GLU A 154 1.26 -22.62 -9.34
N TRP A 155 0.25 -23.03 -8.58
CA TRP A 155 -0.14 -22.36 -7.35
C TRP A 155 0.91 -22.60 -6.26
N VAL A 156 1.51 -21.52 -5.77
CA VAL A 156 2.46 -21.51 -4.67
C VAL A 156 1.90 -20.65 -3.55
N ASN A 157 1.62 -21.27 -2.41
CA ASN A 157 1.11 -20.62 -1.21
C ASN A 157 1.82 -21.08 0.06
N ILE A 158 2.95 -21.78 -0.06
CA ILE A 158 3.78 -22.20 1.08
C ILE A 158 5.20 -21.76 0.78
N THR A 159 5.78 -20.96 1.67
CA THR A 159 7.17 -20.49 1.59
C THR A 159 7.96 -20.91 2.82
N TRP A 160 9.25 -21.17 2.62
CA TRP A 160 10.19 -21.39 3.70
C TRP A 160 10.93 -20.10 4.02
N ILE A 161 11.01 -19.77 5.31
CA ILE A 161 11.60 -18.55 5.83
C ILE A 161 12.59 -18.92 6.94
N PRO A 162 13.83 -18.39 6.93
CA PRO A 162 14.76 -18.67 8.01
C PRO A 162 14.27 -18.15 9.37
N GLU A 163 14.59 -18.88 10.44
CA GLU A 163 14.31 -18.49 11.84
C GLU A 163 15.32 -17.46 12.37
N GLY A 164 15.63 -16.45 11.55
CA GLY A 164 16.60 -15.43 11.89
C GLY A 164 17.10 -14.65 10.69
N ARG A 165 18.04 -13.74 10.95
CA ARG A 165 18.76 -13.00 9.92
C ARG A 165 20.20 -12.77 10.32
N TRP A 166 21.03 -12.45 9.33
CA TRP A 166 22.38 -11.95 9.58
C TRP A 166 22.32 -10.49 10.03
N ILE A 167 22.97 -10.18 11.16
CA ILE A 167 23.26 -8.81 11.59
C ILE A 167 24.79 -8.67 11.67
N GLY A 168 25.36 -7.95 10.69
CA GLY A 168 26.78 -8.05 10.39
C GLY A 168 27.14 -9.51 10.04
N ASN A 169 28.11 -10.08 10.76
CA ASN A 169 28.56 -11.46 10.55
C ASN A 169 27.99 -12.46 11.57
N THR A 170 26.91 -12.10 12.28
CA THR A 170 26.30 -12.95 13.30
C THR A 170 24.87 -13.30 12.91
N TRP A 171 24.55 -14.58 12.90
CA TRP A 171 23.17 -15.06 12.79
C TRP A 171 22.43 -14.75 14.09
N GLN A 172 21.34 -13.98 14.00
CA GLN A 172 20.46 -13.75 15.13
C GLN A 172 19.14 -14.45 14.86
N SER A 173 18.79 -15.38 15.75
CA SER A 173 17.47 -16.01 15.70
C SER A 173 16.40 -14.99 16.03
N MET A 174 15.32 -15.00 15.26
CA MET A 174 14.17 -14.12 15.45
C MET A 174 12.93 -14.98 15.63
N PRO A 175 12.06 -14.68 16.62
CA PRO A 175 10.79 -15.36 16.70
C PRO A 175 9.91 -15.00 15.51
N TYR A 176 8.94 -15.85 15.23
CA TYR A 176 7.76 -15.43 14.48
C TYR A 176 6.93 -14.47 15.35
N PRO A 177 6.41 -13.34 14.82
CA PRO A 177 6.41 -12.87 13.42
C PRO A 177 7.58 -11.94 13.04
N GLN A 178 8.56 -11.70 13.92
CA GLN A 178 9.65 -10.77 13.61
C GLN A 178 10.45 -11.14 12.36
N CYS A 179 10.53 -12.42 11.99
CA CYS A 179 11.14 -12.84 10.70
C CYS A 179 10.43 -12.22 9.49
N LEU A 180 9.09 -12.27 9.45
CA LEU A 180 8.29 -11.69 8.36
C LEU A 180 8.50 -10.19 8.25
N ILE A 181 8.45 -9.52 9.41
CA ILE A 181 8.70 -8.10 9.51
C ILE A 181 10.11 -7.78 8.99
N ALA A 182 11.13 -8.54 9.39
CA ALA A 182 12.51 -8.32 8.96
C ALA A 182 12.74 -8.59 7.46
N LEU A 183 11.97 -9.48 6.84
CA LEU A 183 12.00 -9.71 5.39
C LEU A 183 11.40 -8.55 4.61
N MET A 184 10.32 -7.96 5.13
CA MET A 184 9.59 -6.89 4.45
C MET A 184 10.06 -5.49 4.83
N GLN A 185 10.74 -5.34 5.98
CA GLN A 185 11.26 -4.08 6.44
C GLN A 185 12.59 -3.75 5.76
N VAL A 186 12.55 -2.63 5.06
CA VAL A 186 13.56 -1.57 5.00
C VAL A 186 14.98 -2.00 5.35
N TYR A 187 15.84 -2.16 4.34
CA TYR A 187 17.27 -2.25 4.52
C TYR A 187 17.77 -1.00 5.28
N CYS A 188 18.24 -1.19 6.52
CA CYS A 188 18.83 -0.13 7.33
C CYS A 188 20.35 -0.21 7.22
N ASN A 189 20.95 0.77 6.54
CA ASN A 189 22.38 1.00 6.56
C ASN A 189 22.68 2.06 7.64
N GLU A 190 23.60 1.77 8.56
CA GLU A 190 24.06 2.68 9.61
C GLU A 190 24.55 4.05 9.09
N TYR A 191 24.93 4.14 7.81
CA TYR A 191 25.47 5.34 7.16
C TYR A 191 24.54 6.00 6.14
N GLU A 192 23.60 5.25 5.55
CA GLU A 192 22.79 5.72 4.41
C GLU A 192 21.29 5.81 4.73
N GLY A 193 20.88 5.39 5.93
CA GLY A 193 19.51 5.51 6.41
C GLY A 193 18.62 4.31 6.03
N PHE A 194 17.32 4.56 6.10
CA PHE A 194 16.26 3.58 5.86
C PHE A 194 15.98 3.50 4.35
N PHE A 195 16.37 2.40 3.70
CA PHE A 195 16.04 2.16 2.29
C PHE A 195 14.76 1.36 2.16
N PRO A 196 13.82 1.82 1.33
CA PRO A 196 12.55 1.15 1.16
C PRO A 196 12.80 -0.15 0.32
N GLY A 197 12.65 -1.34 0.93
CA GLY A 197 12.51 -2.64 0.25
C GLY A 197 13.56 -3.73 0.55
N PRO A 198 13.32 -4.98 0.10
CA PRO A 198 14.20 -6.13 0.35
C PRO A 198 15.50 -6.16 -0.47
N LEU A 199 15.54 -5.48 -1.61
CA LEU A 199 16.68 -5.42 -2.53
C LEU A 199 17.45 -4.10 -2.39
N THR A 200 18.76 -4.14 -2.63
CA THR A 200 19.56 -2.91 -2.76
C THR A 200 19.29 -2.21 -4.10
N PRO A 201 19.55 -0.89 -4.24
CA PRO A 201 19.48 -0.22 -5.54
C PRO A 201 20.29 -0.90 -6.65
N ASP A 202 21.45 -1.48 -6.31
CA ASP A 202 22.29 -2.22 -7.26
C ASP A 202 21.62 -3.53 -7.68
N ASP A 203 21.01 -4.28 -6.76
CA ASP A 203 20.24 -5.49 -7.09
C ASP A 203 19.07 -5.16 -8.02
N VAL A 204 18.35 -4.07 -7.74
CA VAL A 204 17.25 -3.57 -8.58
C VAL A 204 17.79 -3.18 -9.97
N ALA A 205 18.90 -2.45 -10.06
CA ALA A 205 19.52 -2.11 -11.34
C ALA A 205 19.95 -3.36 -12.13
N ASN A 206 20.52 -4.36 -11.45
CA ASN A 206 21.00 -5.58 -12.09
C ASN A 206 19.84 -6.44 -12.60
N PHE A 207 18.85 -6.73 -11.75
CA PHE A 207 17.71 -7.58 -12.13
C PHE A 207 16.86 -6.92 -13.23
N SER A 208 16.73 -5.59 -13.21
CA SER A 208 15.98 -4.85 -14.24
C SER A 208 16.69 -4.84 -15.59
N ALA A 209 18.02 -4.89 -15.61
CA ALA A 209 18.80 -4.99 -16.84
C ALA A 209 18.78 -6.40 -17.44
N ASP A 210 18.68 -7.43 -16.60
CA ASP A 210 18.65 -8.83 -17.00
C ASP A 210 17.83 -9.69 -16.02
N HIS A 211 16.54 -9.89 -16.35
CA HIS A 211 15.62 -10.74 -15.59
C HIS A 211 15.99 -12.23 -15.58
N SER A 212 17.05 -12.65 -16.27
CA SER A 212 17.58 -14.01 -16.11
C SER A 212 18.50 -14.13 -14.90
N LEU A 213 18.99 -13.01 -14.37
CA LEU A 213 19.74 -12.98 -13.12
C LEU A 213 18.83 -13.36 -11.97
N ASN A 214 19.21 -14.42 -11.25
CA ASN A 214 18.51 -14.86 -10.04
C ASN A 214 17.01 -15.15 -10.26
N SER A 215 16.66 -15.71 -11.42
CA SER A 215 15.30 -16.15 -11.76
C SER A 215 15.07 -17.64 -11.48
N ALA A 216 16.12 -18.43 -11.29
CA ALA A 216 15.98 -19.82 -10.89
C ALA A 216 15.49 -19.90 -9.43
N ILE A 217 14.42 -20.66 -9.19
CA ILE A 217 14.02 -21.00 -7.82
C ILE A 217 15.12 -21.86 -7.20
N PRO A 218 15.76 -21.43 -6.10
CA PRO A 218 16.83 -22.21 -5.50
C PRO A 218 16.25 -23.46 -4.82
N ASP A 219 17.06 -24.51 -4.76
CA ASP A 219 16.75 -25.67 -3.95
C ASP A 219 16.57 -25.25 -2.48
N LEU A 220 15.63 -25.90 -1.80
CA LEU A 220 15.44 -25.72 -0.37
C LEU A 220 16.75 -26.05 0.39
N PRO A 221 17.14 -25.26 1.42
CA PRO A 221 18.30 -25.59 2.24
C PRO A 221 18.20 -26.99 2.84
N ALA A 222 19.32 -27.74 2.85
CA ALA A 222 19.33 -29.13 3.28
C ALA A 222 18.85 -29.35 4.73
N ASN A 223 18.92 -28.32 5.56
CA ASN A 223 18.50 -28.29 6.96
C ASN A 223 17.30 -27.36 7.20
N ALA A 224 16.49 -27.06 6.18
CA ALA A 224 15.37 -26.11 6.27
C ALA A 224 14.42 -26.38 7.45
N SER A 225 14.16 -27.64 7.80
CA SER A 225 13.32 -28.01 8.96
C SER A 225 13.96 -27.74 10.33
N GLU A 226 15.27 -27.45 10.37
CA GLU A 226 16.03 -27.20 11.60
C GLU A 226 16.35 -25.71 11.81
N ILE A 227 16.35 -24.91 10.74
CA ILE A 227 16.82 -23.50 10.75
C ILE A 227 15.80 -22.51 10.19
N GLY A 228 14.57 -22.95 9.92
CA GLY A 228 13.53 -22.10 9.38
C GLY A 228 12.13 -22.64 9.62
N ILE A 229 11.18 -21.75 9.39
CA ILE A 229 9.76 -22.02 9.45
C ILE A 229 9.21 -22.18 8.05
N TRP A 230 8.29 -23.12 7.92
CA TRP A 230 7.38 -23.14 6.79
C TRP A 230 6.17 -22.31 7.14
N PHE A 231 5.67 -21.57 6.17
CA PHE A 231 4.61 -20.60 6.37
C PHE A 231 3.69 -20.64 5.15
N GLU A 232 2.37 -20.68 5.38
CA GLU A 232 1.44 -20.42 4.28
C GLU A 232 1.49 -18.92 3.97
N GLY A 233 1.44 -18.54 2.70
CA GLY A 233 1.67 -17.19 2.22
C GLY A 233 3.00 -17.02 1.48
N VAL A 234 3.08 -15.96 0.68
CA VAL A 234 4.19 -15.64 -0.21
C VAL A 234 4.62 -14.18 0.01
N PRO A 235 5.82 -13.94 0.58
CA PRO A 235 6.38 -12.61 0.59
C PRO A 235 6.76 -12.19 -0.84
N ILE A 236 6.26 -11.04 -1.28
CA ILE A 236 6.44 -10.50 -2.62
C ILE A 236 6.76 -9.01 -2.53
N ALA A 237 7.57 -8.51 -3.47
CA ALA A 237 7.79 -7.09 -3.65
C ALA A 237 7.74 -6.69 -5.12
N GLU A 238 7.18 -5.52 -5.38
CA GLU A 238 7.10 -4.92 -6.72
C GLU A 238 7.87 -3.60 -6.72
N TYR A 239 8.68 -3.41 -7.76
CA TYR A 239 9.54 -2.26 -7.98
C TYR A 239 9.11 -1.54 -9.24
N TYR A 240 9.00 -0.22 -9.17
CA TYR A 240 8.48 0.61 -10.24
C TYR A 240 9.42 1.75 -10.61
N ASP A 241 9.52 2.05 -11.91
CA ASP A 241 10.23 3.22 -12.39
C ASP A 241 9.48 4.51 -12.01
N ARG A 242 10.08 5.67 -12.26
CA ARG A 242 9.46 6.99 -11.96
C ARG A 242 8.12 7.23 -12.67
N THR A 243 7.88 6.54 -13.79
CA THR A 243 6.61 6.61 -14.54
C THR A 243 5.62 5.50 -14.11
N GLY A 244 5.97 4.80 -13.04
CA GLY A 244 5.20 3.72 -12.44
C GLY A 244 5.06 2.50 -13.33
N ASN A 245 5.98 2.25 -14.26
CA ASN A 245 6.01 0.96 -14.95
C ASN A 245 6.66 -0.07 -14.03
N PRO A 246 6.11 -1.29 -13.94
CA PRO A 246 6.75 -2.35 -13.19
C PRO A 246 8.09 -2.66 -13.83
N VAL A 247 9.14 -2.57 -13.03
CA VAL A 247 10.51 -2.86 -13.43
C VAL A 247 10.85 -4.27 -13.00
N ILE A 248 10.59 -4.62 -11.72
CA ILE A 248 10.87 -5.94 -11.18
C ILE A 248 9.73 -6.38 -10.27
N THR A 249 9.38 -7.65 -10.32
CA THR A 249 8.62 -8.36 -9.28
C THR A 249 9.52 -9.43 -8.69
N VAL A 250 9.73 -9.39 -7.36
CA VAL A 250 10.51 -10.41 -6.66
C VAL A 250 9.66 -11.15 -5.64
N MET A 251 9.94 -12.44 -5.50
CA MET A 251 9.30 -13.33 -4.56
C MET A 251 10.35 -13.89 -3.61
N TYR A 252 10.07 -13.91 -2.31
CA TYR A 252 10.93 -14.58 -1.34
C TYR A 252 10.57 -16.06 -1.30
N ILE A 253 11.49 -16.91 -1.75
CA ILE A 253 11.29 -18.35 -1.81
C ILE A 253 12.59 -19.08 -1.46
N ASN A 254 12.47 -20.10 -0.61
CA ASN A 254 13.58 -20.95 -0.17
C ASN A 254 14.79 -20.16 0.37
N GLY A 255 14.53 -19.04 1.05
CA GLY A 255 15.57 -18.28 1.77
C GLY A 255 16.18 -17.10 1.00
N THR A 256 15.74 -16.83 -0.23
CA THR A 256 16.23 -15.69 -1.02
C THR A 256 15.11 -15.01 -1.78
N TRP A 257 15.31 -13.74 -2.10
CA TRP A 257 14.52 -13.03 -3.10
C TRP A 257 14.93 -13.51 -4.49
N VAL A 258 13.95 -13.84 -5.33
CA VAL A 258 14.10 -14.35 -6.70
C VAL A 258 13.34 -13.44 -7.65
N ASP A 259 13.92 -13.09 -8.80
CA ASP A 259 13.22 -12.35 -9.85
C ASP A 259 12.17 -13.25 -10.51
N VAL A 260 10.92 -12.84 -10.39
CA VAL A 260 9.75 -13.53 -10.93
C VAL A 260 8.94 -12.62 -11.86
N THR A 261 9.57 -11.57 -12.39
CA THR A 261 8.95 -10.62 -13.32
C THR A 261 8.35 -11.35 -14.52
N GLY A 262 7.06 -11.13 -14.78
CA GLY A 262 6.31 -11.77 -15.87
C GLY A 262 6.01 -13.26 -15.67
N ARG A 263 6.42 -13.87 -14.55
CA ARG A 263 6.19 -15.29 -14.23
C ARG A 263 5.13 -15.49 -13.15
N VAL A 264 4.85 -14.45 -12.38
CA VAL A 264 3.86 -14.47 -11.31
C VAL A 264 2.57 -13.80 -11.74
N THR A 265 1.45 -14.44 -11.41
CA THR A 265 0.12 -13.84 -11.42
C THR A 265 -0.61 -14.13 -10.11
N VAL A 266 -1.61 -13.33 -9.75
CA VAL A 266 -2.45 -13.50 -8.56
C VAL A 266 -3.92 -13.49 -8.96
N ASP A 267 -4.77 -14.08 -8.11
CA ASP A 267 -6.22 -14.08 -8.33
C ASP A 267 -6.85 -12.68 -8.24
N LYS A 268 -6.21 -11.78 -7.49
CA LYS A 268 -6.69 -10.42 -7.24
C LYS A 268 -5.53 -9.44 -7.30
N THR A 269 -5.66 -8.43 -8.16
CA THR A 269 -4.81 -7.24 -8.15
C THR A 269 -5.50 -6.10 -7.40
N GLN A 270 -4.71 -5.12 -7.00
CA GLN A 270 -5.16 -3.91 -6.34
C GLN A 270 -4.82 -2.67 -7.18
N PRO A 271 -5.59 -1.57 -7.04
CA PRO A 271 -5.25 -0.30 -7.65
C PRO A 271 -3.88 0.21 -7.19
N PHE A 272 -3.05 0.59 -8.14
CA PHE A 272 -1.78 1.29 -7.94
C PHE A 272 -1.82 2.62 -8.68
N MET A 273 -1.82 3.72 -7.92
CA MET A 273 -1.88 5.05 -8.51
C MET A 273 -0.47 5.60 -8.77
N VAL A 274 -0.28 6.19 -9.94
CA VAL A 274 0.95 6.87 -10.35
C VAL A 274 0.59 8.30 -10.70
N ALA A 275 1.27 9.26 -10.08
CA ALA A 275 1.09 10.68 -10.35
C ALA A 275 2.42 11.39 -10.62
N SER A 276 2.41 12.32 -11.59
CA SER A 276 3.52 13.24 -11.86
C SER A 276 3.02 14.67 -11.94
N GLY A 277 3.88 15.65 -11.65
CA GLY A 277 3.43 17.02 -11.45
C GLY A 277 2.41 17.10 -10.31
N LEU A 278 2.74 16.48 -9.17
CA LEU A 278 1.85 16.40 -8.02
C LEU A 278 1.55 17.81 -7.49
N LEU A 279 0.27 18.21 -7.56
CA LEU A 279 -0.20 19.40 -6.88
C LEU A 279 -0.44 19.07 -5.41
N LEU A 280 -1.30 18.11 -5.08
CA LEU A 280 -1.58 17.78 -3.69
C LEU A 280 -1.93 16.32 -3.50
N ASN A 281 -1.68 15.83 -2.29
CA ASN A 281 -2.08 14.50 -1.85
C ASN A 281 -2.47 14.55 -0.37
N ASP A 282 -3.70 14.16 -0.09
CA ASP A 282 -4.31 14.25 1.24
C ASP A 282 -5.01 12.93 1.57
N VAL A 283 -4.81 12.46 2.80
CA VAL A 283 -5.44 11.24 3.32
C VAL A 283 -6.07 11.57 4.66
N LEU A 284 -7.36 11.26 4.73
CA LEU A 284 -8.21 11.49 5.89
C LEU A 284 -8.61 10.14 6.48
N THR A 285 -7.96 9.75 7.57
CA THR A 285 -8.34 8.57 8.36
C THR A 285 -9.43 8.95 9.36
N VAL A 286 -10.60 8.33 9.26
CA VAL A 286 -11.82 8.68 10.03
C VAL A 286 -12.29 7.58 10.98
N GLY A 287 -11.66 6.42 10.94
CA GLY A 287 -11.98 5.29 11.79
C GLY A 287 -10.78 4.37 11.91
N ALA A 288 -10.88 3.42 12.85
CA ALA A 288 -9.94 2.31 12.88
C ALA A 288 -10.06 1.51 11.59
N GLN A 289 -8.93 1.15 11.00
CA GLN A 289 -8.91 0.15 9.95
C GLN A 289 -9.50 -1.15 10.51
N PRO A 290 -10.22 -1.92 9.68
CA PRO A 290 -10.62 -3.24 10.10
C PRO A 290 -9.34 -4.02 10.46
N TYR A 291 -9.37 -4.74 11.59
CA TYR A 291 -8.26 -5.58 12.09
C TYR A 291 -7.06 -4.83 12.74
N GLU A 292 -7.16 -3.53 13.04
CA GLU A 292 -6.08 -2.73 13.68
C GLU A 292 -5.63 -3.24 15.07
N ASN A 293 -6.48 -3.97 15.80
CA ASN A 293 -6.20 -4.40 17.19
C ASN A 293 -5.41 -5.72 17.32
N ILE A 294 -4.69 -6.16 16.27
CA ILE A 294 -4.10 -7.52 16.21
C ILE A 294 -2.58 -7.54 16.49
N TYR A 295 -2.02 -6.42 16.96
CA TYR A 295 -0.59 -6.28 17.25
C TYR A 295 -0.19 -6.47 18.72
N ASN A 296 -1.09 -6.91 19.60
CA ASN A 296 -0.71 -7.26 20.96
C ASN A 296 -0.24 -8.73 21.01
N PRO A 297 1.07 -9.00 21.12
CA PRO A 297 1.62 -10.37 21.13
C PRO A 297 1.13 -11.22 22.31
N ASN A 298 0.40 -10.63 23.27
CA ASN A 298 -0.21 -11.35 24.38
C ASN A 298 -1.63 -11.89 24.06
N ASP A 299 -2.24 -11.50 22.94
CA ASP A 299 -3.63 -11.81 22.62
C ASP A 299 -3.82 -13.12 21.80
N GLY A 300 -2.73 -13.85 21.54
CA GLY A 300 -2.75 -15.17 20.90
C GLY A 300 -2.05 -15.21 19.54
N PRO A 301 -2.17 -16.31 18.77
CA PRO A 301 -1.64 -16.38 17.41
C PRO A 301 -2.21 -15.24 16.57
N ILE A 302 -1.42 -14.71 15.65
CA ILE A 302 -1.82 -13.64 14.74
C ILE A 302 -3.06 -14.12 13.97
N THR A 303 -4.19 -13.45 14.14
CA THR A 303 -5.47 -13.81 13.52
C THR A 303 -5.85 -12.91 12.35
N ALA A 304 -4.95 -12.02 11.89
CA ALA A 304 -5.21 -11.17 10.73
C ALA A 304 -4.03 -10.96 9.80
N LEU A 305 -4.42 -10.62 8.57
CA LEU A 305 -3.58 -10.30 7.44
C LEU A 305 -2.69 -9.09 7.74
N PRO A 306 -1.48 -9.04 7.15
CA PRO A 306 -0.73 -7.80 7.07
C PRO A 306 -1.57 -6.70 6.40
N HIS A 307 -1.42 -5.49 6.93
CA HIS A 307 -2.27 -4.36 6.62
C HIS A 307 -1.86 -3.69 5.30
N TRP A 308 -2.84 -3.48 4.40
CA TRP A 308 -2.69 -2.65 3.20
C TRP A 308 -2.74 -1.17 3.58
N SER A 309 -1.64 -0.62 4.09
CA SER A 309 -1.54 0.83 4.20
C SER A 309 -1.31 1.43 2.83
N ALA A 310 -2.36 2.04 2.27
CA ALA A 310 -2.24 3.11 1.28
C ALA A 310 -1.33 4.27 1.76
N GLY A 311 -0.98 4.29 3.05
CA GLY A 311 -0.16 5.31 3.71
C GLY A 311 1.36 5.21 3.57
N ILE A 312 1.95 4.15 2.99
CA ILE A 312 3.42 4.04 2.83
C ILE A 312 3.86 4.18 1.36
N GLY A 313 3.18 5.03 0.60
CA GLY A 313 3.77 5.57 -0.63
C GLY A 313 4.96 6.46 -0.28
N VAL A 314 6.07 6.35 -0.99
CA VAL A 314 7.31 7.14 -0.80
C VAL A 314 7.17 8.65 -1.12
N GLY A 315 5.96 9.17 -1.25
CA GLY A 315 5.69 10.62 -1.27
C GLY A 315 5.26 11.11 0.11
N ARG A 316 5.43 12.41 0.41
CA ARG A 316 4.81 12.99 1.62
C ARG A 316 3.29 12.91 1.46
N THR A 317 2.69 11.86 1.99
CA THR A 317 1.27 11.80 2.31
C THR A 317 1.08 12.72 3.50
N TYR A 318 0.38 13.83 3.31
CA TYR A 318 -0.08 14.61 4.45
C TYR A 318 -1.28 13.84 5.01
N SER A 319 -1.02 12.97 5.97
CA SER A 319 -2.11 12.40 6.76
C SER A 319 -2.63 13.50 7.66
N TRP A 320 -3.85 13.97 7.39
CA TRP A 320 -4.57 14.73 8.37
C TRP A 320 -5.10 13.72 9.39
N LEU A 321 -4.34 13.54 10.46
CA LEU A 321 -4.76 12.82 11.64
C LEU A 321 -5.61 13.79 12.47
N PRO A 322 -6.95 13.69 12.51
CA PRO A 322 -7.76 14.39 13.51
C PRO A 322 -7.54 13.83 14.92
N PHE A 323 -6.48 13.05 15.14
CA PHE A 323 -6.05 12.56 16.44
C PHE A 323 -5.49 13.71 17.28
N SER A 324 -6.35 14.65 17.69
CA SER A 324 -6.30 14.99 19.10
C SER A 324 -6.62 13.69 19.85
N SER A 325 -5.95 13.43 20.96
CA SER A 325 -6.26 12.30 21.86
C SER A 325 -7.67 12.36 22.47
N SER A 326 -8.50 13.30 22.03
CA SER A 326 -9.93 13.41 22.30
C SER A 326 -10.81 13.03 21.09
N GLY A 327 -10.24 12.73 19.92
CA GLY A 327 -10.94 12.48 18.66
C GLY A 327 -11.83 13.64 18.18
N PRO A 328 -12.25 13.67 16.90
CA PRO A 328 -13.50 14.30 16.55
C PRO A 328 -14.61 13.38 17.10
N GLU A 329 -15.07 13.59 18.35
CA GLU A 329 -16.12 12.78 18.99
C GLU A 329 -17.49 12.77 18.23
N THR A 330 -17.56 13.20 16.97
CA THR A 330 -18.82 13.50 16.26
C THR A 330 -18.90 13.09 14.79
N PHE A 331 -17.83 12.59 14.14
CA PHE A 331 -17.98 12.12 12.77
C PHE A 331 -18.53 10.69 12.75
N ASN A 332 -19.80 10.55 12.33
CA ASN A 332 -20.39 9.25 12.09
C ASN A 332 -19.82 8.68 10.78
N ASN A 333 -18.88 7.76 10.87
CA ASN A 333 -18.26 7.15 9.70
C ASN A 333 -19.00 5.91 9.17
N THR A 334 -20.25 5.67 9.59
CA THR A 334 -21.11 4.61 9.06
C THR A 334 -22.14 5.16 8.08
N TRP A 335 -22.21 4.57 6.89
CA TRP A 335 -23.19 4.86 5.84
C TRP A 335 -24.29 3.81 5.82
N ALA A 336 -25.54 4.25 5.88
CA ALA A 336 -26.69 3.40 5.61
C ALA A 336 -26.75 3.00 4.12
N PRO A 337 -27.45 1.92 3.76
CA PRO A 337 -27.70 1.55 2.37
C PRO A 337 -28.32 2.71 1.56
N GLY A 338 -27.72 3.05 0.42
CA GLY A 338 -28.17 4.14 -0.46
C GLY A 338 -27.90 5.55 0.06
N GLU A 339 -27.23 5.71 1.21
CA GLU A 339 -26.92 7.02 1.76
C GLU A 339 -25.79 7.71 0.97
N SER A 340 -25.98 9.00 0.66
CA SER A 340 -24.98 9.87 0.04
C SER A 340 -24.63 11.02 0.98
N ARG A 341 -23.34 11.31 1.15
CA ARG A 341 -22.84 12.44 1.96
C ARG A 341 -21.75 13.20 1.23
N LEU A 342 -21.62 14.49 1.53
CA LEU A 342 -20.58 15.34 0.97
C LEU A 342 -19.39 15.46 1.95
N ILE A 343 -18.23 15.02 1.50
CA ILE A 343 -16.99 14.96 2.29
C ILE A 343 -16.00 15.98 1.77
N MET A 344 -15.56 16.90 2.63
CA MET A 344 -14.66 17.99 2.27
C MET A 344 -13.22 17.70 2.69
N PHE A 345 -12.30 17.91 1.76
CA PHE A 345 -10.88 18.09 2.01
C PHE A 345 -10.56 19.57 1.89
N ASN A 346 -10.02 20.18 2.94
CA ASN A 346 -9.58 21.56 2.89
C ASN A 346 -8.30 21.79 3.68
N ASN A 347 -7.30 22.40 3.04
CA ASN A 347 -6.05 22.76 3.69
C ASN A 347 -5.32 23.83 2.89
N THR A 348 -4.14 24.23 3.38
CA THR A 348 -3.18 25.03 2.62
C THR A 348 -1.85 24.29 2.56
N GLN A 349 -1.40 23.98 1.34
CA GLN A 349 -0.12 23.32 1.11
C GLN A 349 0.93 24.32 0.61
N MET A 350 2.14 24.25 1.18
CA MET A 350 3.26 25.11 0.80
C MET A 350 4.25 24.36 -0.10
N PHE A 351 4.64 24.98 -1.21
CA PHE A 351 5.65 24.50 -2.16
C PHE A 351 6.81 25.49 -2.20
N ILE A 352 8.07 25.01 -2.13
CA ILE A 352 9.28 25.84 -2.17
C ILE A 352 9.96 25.61 -3.52
N ILE A 353 9.85 26.56 -4.46
CA ILE A 353 10.17 26.35 -5.89
C ILE A 353 11.66 26.03 -6.13
N SER A 354 12.57 26.49 -5.26
CA SER A 354 14.01 26.50 -5.52
C SER A 354 14.81 25.29 -4.99
N LEU A 355 14.16 24.30 -4.36
CA LEU A 355 14.84 23.13 -3.77
C LEU A 355 14.67 21.86 -4.61
N GLY A 356 14.53 21.99 -5.94
CA GLY A 356 14.29 20.85 -6.83
C GLY A 356 12.90 20.22 -6.71
N THR A 357 12.03 20.71 -5.81
CA THR A 357 10.60 20.43 -5.92
C THR A 357 10.08 21.27 -7.08
N SER A 358 9.86 20.61 -8.21
CA SER A 358 9.37 21.22 -9.41
C SER A 358 8.06 21.96 -9.11
N GLY A 359 7.90 23.16 -9.68
CA GLY A 359 6.61 23.86 -9.70
C GLY A 359 5.56 23.16 -10.57
N GLU A 360 5.81 21.94 -11.05
CA GLU A 360 5.01 21.21 -12.03
C GLU A 360 3.54 21.09 -11.60
N GLY A 361 3.27 20.85 -10.31
CA GLY A 361 1.89 20.84 -9.79
C GLY A 361 1.17 22.20 -9.92
N ILE A 362 1.90 23.31 -9.82
CA ILE A 362 1.36 24.66 -10.03
C ILE A 362 1.17 24.94 -11.52
N ASP A 363 2.09 24.46 -12.37
CA ASP A 363 1.99 24.62 -13.82
C ASP A 363 0.74 23.89 -14.35
N ALA A 364 0.40 22.72 -13.80
CA ALA A 364 -0.86 22.02 -14.08
C ALA A 364 -2.09 22.93 -13.90
N LEU A 365 -2.16 23.68 -12.78
CA LEU A 365 -3.24 24.64 -12.55
C LEU A 365 -3.27 25.73 -13.63
N GLN A 366 -2.11 26.22 -14.08
CA GLN A 366 -2.03 27.27 -15.09
C GLN A 366 -2.54 26.81 -16.46
N THR A 367 -2.41 25.53 -16.79
CA THR A 367 -2.97 24.96 -18.04
C THR A 367 -4.50 24.88 -18.02
N GLY A 368 -5.12 24.94 -16.83
CA GLY A 368 -6.56 24.78 -16.62
C GLY A 368 -7.04 23.32 -16.65
N THR A 369 -6.16 22.35 -16.96
CA THR A 369 -6.48 20.92 -16.91
C THR A 369 -5.74 20.27 -15.74
N ILE A 370 -6.45 19.51 -14.91
CA ILE A 370 -5.85 18.73 -13.83
C ILE A 370 -6.48 17.34 -13.77
N LYS A 371 -5.69 16.33 -13.40
CA LYS A 371 -6.21 15.00 -13.08
C LYS A 371 -6.32 14.84 -11.59
N LEU A 372 -7.47 14.34 -11.18
CA LEU A 372 -7.81 14.11 -9.79
C LEU A 372 -8.05 12.62 -9.56
N TYR A 373 -7.62 12.14 -8.41
CA TYR A 373 -7.90 10.82 -7.89
C TYR A 373 -8.62 10.98 -6.54
N ALA A 374 -9.66 10.20 -6.32
CA ALA A 374 -10.29 10.07 -5.02
C ALA A 374 -10.48 8.59 -4.71
N SER A 375 -10.34 8.22 -3.44
CA SER A 375 -10.68 6.87 -2.99
C SER A 375 -11.37 6.85 -1.64
N VAL A 376 -12.16 5.81 -1.45
CA VAL A 376 -12.90 5.52 -0.23
C VAL A 376 -12.61 4.08 0.15
N SER A 377 -12.00 3.89 1.31
CA SER A 377 -11.74 2.58 1.88
C SER A 377 -12.71 2.30 3.03
N ASN A 378 -13.41 1.18 2.95
CA ASN A 378 -14.53 0.85 3.80
C ASN A 378 -14.52 -0.63 4.20
N TYR A 379 -15.37 -0.99 5.15
CA TYR A 379 -15.68 -2.38 5.48
C TYR A 379 -17.13 -2.51 5.95
N ILE A 380 -17.69 -3.71 5.83
CA ILE A 380 -18.95 -4.06 6.47
C ILE A 380 -18.65 -4.52 7.89
N ASP A 381 -19.27 -3.87 8.89
CA ASP A 381 -19.12 -4.26 10.28
C ASP A 381 -19.91 -5.55 10.55
N ASN A 382 -19.27 -6.68 10.27
CA ASN A 382 -19.81 -8.01 10.52
C ASN A 382 -19.16 -8.59 11.77
N TRP A 383 -19.94 -8.70 12.85
CA TRP A 383 -19.55 -9.46 14.03
C TRP A 383 -19.16 -10.90 13.64
N PRO A 384 -18.16 -11.49 14.31
CA PRO A 384 -17.64 -12.80 13.92
C PRO A 384 -18.75 -13.86 13.96
N VAL A 385 -18.90 -14.62 12.87
CA VAL A 385 -19.84 -15.75 12.82
C VAL A 385 -19.12 -16.96 13.36
N ASN A 386 -19.56 -17.48 14.51
CA ASN A 386 -18.91 -18.60 15.23
C ASN A 386 -17.43 -18.33 15.57
N GLY A 387 -17.05 -17.08 15.84
CA GLY A 387 -15.68 -16.70 16.18
C GLY A 387 -14.75 -16.49 14.98
N THR A 388 -15.25 -16.63 13.76
CA THR A 388 -14.50 -16.34 12.53
C THR A 388 -14.82 -14.94 12.04
N TYR A 389 -13.78 -14.12 11.88
CA TYR A 389 -13.85 -12.83 11.18
C TYR A 389 -13.79 -13.06 9.67
N TYR A 390 -14.43 -12.19 8.90
CA TYR A 390 -14.40 -12.22 7.44
C TYR A 390 -13.80 -10.92 6.91
N ASN A 391 -12.99 -10.99 5.86
CA ASN A 391 -12.46 -9.82 5.16
C ASN A 391 -13.56 -9.14 4.35
N THR A 392 -14.15 -8.10 4.92
CA THR A 392 -15.19 -7.27 4.28
C THR A 392 -14.63 -5.94 3.75
N ALA A 393 -13.31 -5.75 3.84
CA ALA A 393 -12.65 -4.52 3.44
C ALA A 393 -12.64 -4.37 1.92
N SER A 394 -12.91 -3.14 1.46
CA SER A 394 -12.86 -2.78 0.05
C SER A 394 -12.45 -1.32 -0.13
N THR A 395 -11.92 -1.01 -1.31
CA THR A 395 -11.59 0.35 -1.71
C THR A 395 -12.24 0.64 -3.06
N THR A 396 -12.96 1.75 -3.12
CA THR A 396 -13.48 2.31 -4.38
C THR A 396 -12.61 3.49 -4.78
N VAL A 397 -12.31 3.62 -6.07
CA VAL A 397 -11.51 4.71 -6.62
C VAL A 397 -12.24 5.43 -7.75
N GLN A 398 -11.99 6.72 -7.90
CA GLN A 398 -12.36 7.52 -9.06
C GLN A 398 -11.14 8.26 -9.58
N VAL A 399 -10.97 8.27 -10.90
CA VAL A 399 -10.04 9.15 -11.61
C VAL A 399 -10.84 10.07 -12.52
N ALA A 400 -10.65 11.37 -12.39
CA ALA A 400 -11.32 12.37 -13.19
C ALA A 400 -10.30 13.36 -13.78
N GLN A 401 -10.37 13.60 -15.09
CA GLN A 401 -9.68 14.73 -15.70
C GLN A 401 -10.66 15.90 -15.76
N LEU A 402 -10.37 16.96 -15.03
CA LEU A 402 -11.25 18.11 -14.91
C LEU A 402 -10.69 19.31 -15.65
N GLN A 403 -11.62 20.09 -16.22
CA GLN A 403 -11.32 21.44 -16.71
C GLN A 403 -11.73 22.44 -15.65
N LEU A 404 -10.76 23.19 -15.15
CA LEU A 404 -10.96 24.20 -14.14
C LEU A 404 -11.27 25.55 -14.81
N GLU A 405 -12.28 26.24 -14.31
CA GLU A 405 -12.52 27.64 -14.62
C GLU A 405 -11.55 28.52 -13.83
N LYS A 406 -10.87 29.42 -14.54
CA LYS A 406 -10.00 30.42 -13.90
C LYS A 406 -10.83 31.61 -13.42
N THR A 407 -10.73 31.92 -12.13
CA THR A 407 -11.39 33.06 -11.48
C THR A 407 -10.36 34.09 -11.03
N SER A 408 -10.81 35.21 -10.44
CA SER A 408 -9.90 36.16 -9.78
C SER A 408 -9.18 35.59 -8.55
N ASN A 409 -9.72 34.51 -7.97
CA ASN A 409 -9.30 33.95 -6.69
C ASN A 409 -8.68 32.55 -6.85
N GLY A 410 -8.29 32.16 -8.07
CA GLY A 410 -7.71 30.86 -8.36
C GLY A 410 -8.49 30.07 -9.40
N TYR A 411 -8.61 28.76 -9.21
CA TYR A 411 -9.17 27.81 -10.16
C TYR A 411 -10.30 27.03 -9.51
N ILE A 412 -11.41 26.84 -10.22
CA ILE A 412 -12.61 26.19 -9.70
C ILE A 412 -13.20 25.18 -10.68
N TYR A 413 -13.64 24.06 -10.15
CA TYR A 413 -14.56 23.14 -10.78
C TYR A 413 -15.76 23.00 -9.86
N ASN A 414 -16.96 23.20 -10.42
CA ASN A 414 -18.20 23.18 -9.66
C ASN A 414 -19.32 22.59 -10.52
N THR A 415 -19.86 21.45 -10.09
CA THR A 415 -21.04 20.84 -10.73
C THR A 415 -22.26 20.80 -9.83
N ILE A 416 -22.16 21.30 -8.60
CA ILE A 416 -23.15 21.05 -7.55
C ILE A 416 -23.71 22.32 -6.88
N LEU A 417 -22.91 23.38 -6.76
CA LEU A 417 -23.36 24.64 -6.16
C LEU A 417 -23.94 25.57 -7.24
N ALA A 418 -25.11 26.13 -6.97
CA ALA A 418 -25.62 27.30 -7.67
C ALA A 418 -24.89 28.58 -7.21
N ASP A 419 -25.04 29.68 -7.95
CA ASP A 419 -24.33 30.96 -7.72
C ASP A 419 -24.56 31.54 -6.30
N ASN A 420 -25.67 31.23 -5.65
CA ASN A 420 -26.02 31.71 -4.31
C ASN A 420 -25.87 30.64 -3.22
N GLN A 421 -25.14 29.56 -3.51
CA GLN A 421 -24.94 28.45 -2.59
C GLN A 421 -23.49 28.32 -2.15
N MET A 422 -23.30 27.84 -0.93
CA MET A 422 -21.99 27.58 -0.35
C MET A 422 -21.98 26.25 0.42
N PHE A 423 -20.79 25.71 0.67
CA PHE A 423 -20.63 24.61 1.60
C PHE A 423 -20.59 25.13 3.04
N GLN A 424 -21.47 24.61 3.88
CA GLN A 424 -21.44 24.81 5.32
C GLN A 424 -20.88 23.55 5.98
N GLN A 425 -19.73 23.68 6.63
CA GLN A 425 -19.13 22.58 7.40
C GLN A 425 -19.97 22.23 8.62
N GLY A 426 -20.21 20.94 8.82
CA GLY A 426 -20.81 20.41 10.04
C GLY A 426 -19.83 20.42 11.22
N ASN A 427 -20.29 19.91 12.36
CA ASN A 427 -19.49 19.86 13.60
C ASN A 427 -18.19 19.05 13.45
N SER A 428 -18.19 18.02 12.59
CA SER A 428 -17.02 17.20 12.31
C SER A 428 -15.94 17.93 11.49
N ARG A 429 -16.30 19.02 10.79
CA ARG A 429 -15.52 19.70 9.74
C ARG A 429 -15.18 18.85 8.51
N ILE A 430 -15.52 17.56 8.53
CA ILE A 430 -15.32 16.61 7.44
C ILE A 430 -16.54 16.63 6.51
N GLU A 431 -17.75 16.60 7.08
CA GLU A 431 -18.99 16.61 6.31
C GLU A 431 -19.43 18.05 6.05
N VAL A 432 -19.92 18.30 4.84
CA VAL A 432 -20.51 19.58 4.45
C VAL A 432 -21.94 19.39 3.98
N ILE A 433 -22.74 20.43 4.16
CA ILE A 433 -24.06 20.55 3.51
C ILE A 433 -24.05 21.76 2.59
N ILE A 434 -24.97 21.78 1.63
CA ILE A 434 -25.17 22.94 0.75
C ILE A 434 -26.19 23.87 1.43
N SER A 435 -25.78 25.11 1.67
CA SER A 435 -26.63 26.18 2.20
C SER A 435 -26.71 27.34 1.20
N THR A 436 -27.74 28.17 1.32
CA THR A 436 -27.84 29.44 0.56
C THR A 436 -27.17 30.57 1.33
N GLU A 437 -26.49 31.48 0.61
CA GLU A 437 -26.09 32.77 1.18
C GLU A 437 -27.35 33.61 1.44
N ASP A 438 -27.49 34.11 2.67
CA ASP A 438 -28.61 34.95 3.12
C ASP A 438 -28.51 36.41 2.63
#